data_AF-A0A3D4S3H8-F1
#
_entry.id   AF-A0A3D4S3H8-F1
#
_cell.length_a   1.000
_cell.length_b   1.000
_cell.length_c   1.000
_cell.angle_alpha   90.00
_cell.angle_beta   90.00
_cell.angle_gamma   90.00
#
_symmetry.space_group_name_H-M   'P 1'
#
loop_
_entity.id
_entity.type
_entity.pdbx_description
1 polymer ?
#
loop_
_entity_poly.entity_id
_entity_poly.type
_entity_poly.pdbx_seq_one_letter_code
_entity_poly.pdbx_strand_id
1 'polypeptide(L)'
;MKTKASYVLPLTVLIFLFTIEISFTRSITLNVFLVGSIMVYLVWQRKLAATLMALFLPLIPALATFWSVYVNGSGLTDAWILFSRTFAFAGLGILFLVGIDLEELLLKCEEMGMPKNFVYGILVVVNAVPEILREVSEIEEASLLRGKKLHFWSSLVYVKVIFVAYSFKNRYTEAMYSHGYDEDGTRTHYERLVTPRWSWLAMCLYFVVSHIVWLIQS
;
A
#
# COMPACT_ATOMS: atom_id res chain seq x y z
N MET A 1 26.00 0.33 13.56
CA MET A 1 24.53 0.38 13.55
C MET A 1 24.12 1.64 12.81
N LYS A 2 23.47 1.54 11.64
CA LYS A 2 22.96 2.72 10.93
C LYS A 2 21.56 3.04 11.48
N THR A 3 21.34 4.31 11.83
CA THR A 3 20.04 4.81 12.27
C THR A 3 19.41 5.60 11.14
N LYS A 4 18.27 5.15 10.64
CA LYS A 4 17.50 5.84 9.59
C LYS A 4 16.23 6.41 10.21
N ALA A 5 15.99 7.71 10.00
CA ALA A 5 14.75 8.34 10.42
C ALA A 5 13.61 7.83 9.51
N SER A 6 12.61 7.16 10.10
CA SER A 6 11.48 6.63 9.34
C SER A 6 10.16 7.23 9.85
N TYR A 7 9.39 7.76 8.89
CA TYR A 7 8.08 8.38 9.09
C TYR A 7 6.92 7.44 8.71
N VAL A 8 7.24 6.20 8.35
CA VAL A 8 6.31 5.23 7.76
C VAL A 8 5.20 4.84 8.74
N LEU A 9 5.55 4.54 10.00
CA LEU A 9 4.57 4.16 11.03
C LEU A 9 3.51 5.25 11.29
N PRO A 10 3.87 6.51 11.66
CA PRO A 10 2.87 7.53 11.94
C PRO A 10 2.02 7.87 10.70
N LEU A 11 2.61 7.86 9.50
CA LEU A 11 1.85 8.05 8.27
C LEU A 11 0.85 6.91 8.03
N THR A 12 1.25 5.65 8.25
CA THR A 12 0.38 4.48 8.12
C THR A 12 -0.78 4.55 9.11
N VAL A 13 -0.48 4.83 10.38
CA VAL A 13 -1.50 5.00 11.43
C VAL A 13 -2.47 6.12 11.08
N LEU A 14 -1.97 7.26 10.59
CA LEU A 14 -2.82 8.37 10.15
C LEU A 14 -3.78 7.97 9.03
N ILE A 15 -3.27 7.27 8.01
CA ILE A 15 -4.08 6.79 6.89
C ILE A 15 -5.16 5.82 7.39
N PHE A 16 -4.82 4.90 8.29
CA PHE A 16 -5.79 3.97 8.88
C PHE A 16 -6.86 4.69 9.70
N LEU A 17 -6.47 5.66 10.53
CA LEU A 17 -7.41 6.46 11.32
C LEU A 17 -8.40 7.20 10.42
N PHE A 18 -7.93 7.89 9.39
CA PHE A 18 -8.83 8.56 8.45
C PHE A 18 -9.69 7.62 7.64
N THR A 19 -9.17 6.44 7.28
CA THR A 19 -9.96 5.41 6.58
C THR A 19 -11.15 4.97 7.43
N ILE A 20 -10.92 4.75 8.72
CA ILE A 20 -12.00 4.41 9.67
C ILE A 20 -12.95 5.60 9.86
N GLU A 21 -12.43 6.80 10.07
CA GLU A 21 -13.21 8.00 10.31
C GLU A 21 -14.15 8.33 9.13
N ILE A 22 -13.63 8.36 7.91
CA ILE A 22 -14.42 8.61 6.69
C ILE A 22 -15.51 7.56 6.47
N SER A 23 -15.26 6.32 6.90
CA SER A 23 -16.24 5.24 6.79
C SER A 23 -17.51 5.54 7.59
N PHE A 24 -17.36 6.07 8.82
CA PHE A 24 -18.46 6.32 9.74
C PHE A 24 -19.01 7.75 9.67
N THR A 25 -18.20 8.74 9.28
CA THR A 25 -18.59 10.15 9.27
C THR A 25 -19.31 10.54 7.97
N ARG A 26 -20.48 11.19 8.09
CA ARG A 26 -21.22 11.77 6.97
C ARG A 26 -20.91 13.27 6.82
N SER A 27 -19.71 13.62 6.37
CA SER A 27 -19.32 15.02 6.14
C SER A 27 -18.64 15.21 4.79
N ILE A 28 -19.16 16.13 3.98
CA ILE A 28 -18.59 16.50 2.69
C ILE A 28 -17.29 17.30 2.89
N THR A 29 -17.27 18.23 3.84
CA THR A 29 -16.11 19.11 4.06
C THR A 29 -14.89 18.34 4.53
N LEU A 30 -15.07 17.35 5.40
CA LEU A 30 -13.95 16.51 5.86
C LEU A 30 -13.34 15.73 4.68
N ASN A 31 -14.17 15.15 3.82
CA ASN A 31 -13.71 14.43 2.63
C ASN A 31 -12.98 15.36 1.66
N VAL A 32 -13.53 16.55 1.38
CA VAL A 32 -12.93 17.52 0.47
C VAL A 32 -11.61 18.07 1.03
N PHE A 33 -11.55 18.35 2.34
CA PHE A 33 -10.32 18.77 3.01
C PHE A 33 -9.24 17.70 2.88
N LEU A 34 -9.57 16.43 3.12
CA LEU A 34 -8.64 15.31 2.98
C LEU A 34 -8.16 15.16 1.54
N VAL A 35 -9.06 15.15 0.56
CA VAL A 35 -8.68 15.09 -0.87
C VAL A 35 -7.76 16.25 -1.24
N GLY A 36 -8.12 17.48 -0.83
CA GLY A 36 -7.30 18.67 -1.08
C GLY A 36 -5.90 18.57 -0.47
N SER A 37 -5.80 18.13 0.79
CA SER A 37 -4.52 17.94 1.47
C SER A 37 -3.62 16.91 0.76
N ILE A 38 -4.21 15.81 0.29
CA ILE A 38 -3.49 14.73 -0.41
C ILE A 38 -3.02 15.23 -1.78
N MET A 39 -3.86 15.97 -2.51
CA MET A 39 -3.49 16.54 -3.80
C MET A 39 -2.33 17.53 -3.63
N VAL A 40 -2.40 18.44 -2.66
CA VAL A 40 -1.32 19.40 -2.36
C VAL A 40 -0.03 18.65 -2.00
N TYR A 41 -0.12 17.62 -1.15
CA TYR A 41 1.03 16.80 -0.78
C TYR A 41 1.67 16.09 -1.98
N LEU A 42 0.88 15.45 -2.84
CA LEU A 42 1.40 14.73 -4.02
C LEU A 42 2.01 15.68 -5.06
N VAL A 43 1.42 16.86 -5.25
CA VAL A 43 1.98 17.92 -6.10
C VAL A 43 3.29 18.44 -5.53
N TRP A 44 3.36 18.64 -4.21
CA TRP A 44 4.59 19.05 -3.52
C TRP A 44 5.72 18.02 -3.71
N GLN A 45 5.39 16.74 -3.62
CA GLN A 45 6.32 15.62 -3.87
C GLN A 45 6.64 15.43 -5.37
N ARG A 46 6.10 16.28 -6.26
CA ARG A 46 6.23 16.22 -7.72
C ARG A 46 5.84 14.87 -8.33
N LYS A 47 4.95 14.12 -7.67
CA LYS A 47 4.47 12.81 -8.13
C LYS A 47 3.24 12.97 -9.03
N LEU A 48 3.41 13.63 -10.18
CA LEU A 48 2.31 13.98 -11.09
C LEU A 48 1.47 12.76 -11.52
N ALA A 49 2.09 11.62 -11.79
CA ALA A 49 1.37 10.39 -12.13
C ALA A 49 0.44 9.93 -11.00
N ALA A 50 0.89 10.02 -9.74
CA ALA A 50 0.08 9.66 -8.58
C ALA A 50 -1.06 10.67 -8.37
N THR A 51 -0.81 11.96 -8.56
CA THR A 51 -1.86 13.00 -8.52
C THR A 51 -2.93 12.76 -9.58
N LEU A 52 -2.52 12.42 -10.81
CA LEU A 52 -3.45 12.08 -11.89
C LEU A 52 -4.22 10.81 -11.57
N MET A 53 -3.56 9.76 -11.06
CA MET A 53 -4.26 8.55 -10.62
C MET A 53 -5.28 8.85 -9.53
N ALA A 54 -4.96 9.73 -8.57
CA ALA A 54 -5.89 10.07 -7.49
C ALA A 54 -7.13 10.82 -7.96
N LEU A 55 -7.04 11.51 -9.10
CA LEU A 55 -8.16 12.21 -9.71
C LEU A 55 -8.96 11.30 -10.67
N PHE A 56 -8.27 10.53 -11.51
CA PHE A 56 -8.91 9.78 -12.59
C PHE A 56 -9.36 8.37 -12.21
N LEU A 57 -8.61 7.66 -11.36
CA LEU A 57 -8.95 6.30 -10.94
C LEU A 57 -10.33 6.20 -10.25
N PRO A 58 -10.69 7.07 -9.29
CA PRO A 58 -12.00 7.01 -8.65
C PRO A 58 -13.15 7.59 -9.49
N LEU A 59 -12.87 8.19 -10.65
CA LEU A 59 -13.90 8.92 -11.40
C LEU A 59 -15.05 7.99 -11.85
N ILE A 60 -14.70 6.79 -12.32
CA ILE A 60 -15.70 5.77 -12.71
C ILE A 60 -16.55 5.33 -11.51
N PRO A 61 -15.97 4.84 -10.38
CA PRO A 61 -16.78 4.42 -9.24
C PRO A 61 -17.52 5.59 -8.55
N ALA A 62 -16.96 6.80 -8.56
CA ALA A 62 -17.62 7.98 -7.99
C ALA A 62 -18.87 8.38 -8.78
N LEU A 63 -18.80 8.37 -10.12
CA LEU A 63 -19.97 8.63 -10.96
C LEU A 63 -21.02 7.52 -10.82
N ALA A 64 -20.59 6.26 -10.75
CA ALA A 64 -21.48 5.14 -10.56
C ALA A 64 -22.24 5.22 -9.22
N THR A 65 -21.54 5.54 -8.13
CA THR A 65 -22.15 5.73 -6.80
C THR A 65 -23.09 6.92 -6.77
N PHE A 66 -22.71 8.05 -7.38
CA PHE A 66 -23.56 9.23 -7.48
C PHE A 66 -24.88 8.92 -8.21
N TRP A 67 -24.80 8.29 -9.38
CA TRP A 67 -25.98 7.92 -10.17
C TRP A 67 -26.89 6.95 -9.42
N SER A 68 -26.30 5.93 -8.79
CA SER A 68 -27.05 4.94 -8.02
C SER A 68 -27.84 5.58 -6.87
N VAL A 69 -27.22 6.49 -6.11
CA VAL A 69 -27.86 7.17 -4.98
C VAL A 69 -28.92 8.17 -5.47
N TYR A 70 -28.65 8.88 -6.57
CA TYR A 70 -29.61 9.80 -7.18
C TYR A 70 -30.89 9.08 -7.62
N VAL A 71 -30.77 7.93 -8.28
CA VAL A 71 -31.93 7.13 -8.73
C VAL A 71 -32.71 6.52 -7.56
N ASN A 72 -32.04 6.14 -6.47
CA ASN A 72 -32.66 5.58 -5.28
C ASN A 72 -33.38 6.63 -4.38
N GLY A 73 -33.38 7.92 -4.75
CA GLY A 73 -34.18 8.95 -4.10
C GLY A 73 -33.72 9.37 -2.71
N SER A 74 -32.53 8.94 -2.24
CA SER A 74 -31.99 9.26 -0.91
C SER A 74 -31.43 10.69 -0.74
N GLY A 75 -31.80 11.61 -1.65
CA GLY A 75 -31.45 13.02 -1.57
C GLY A 75 -30.09 13.36 -2.18
N LEU A 76 -30.01 14.55 -2.79
CA LEU A 76 -28.79 15.05 -3.46
C LEU A 76 -27.59 15.17 -2.51
N THR A 77 -27.83 15.43 -1.23
CA THR A 77 -26.78 15.57 -0.21
C THR A 77 -26.04 14.25 0.03
N ASP A 78 -26.76 13.13 0.12
CA ASP A 78 -26.15 11.81 0.32
C ASP A 78 -25.33 11.39 -0.91
N ALA A 79 -25.79 11.72 -2.13
CA ALA A 79 -25.04 11.45 -3.35
C ALA A 79 -23.67 12.17 -3.36
N TRP A 80 -23.63 13.44 -2.93
CA TRP A 80 -22.38 14.19 -2.81
C TRP A 80 -21.46 13.69 -1.69
N ILE A 81 -22.02 13.19 -0.58
CA ILE A 81 -21.24 12.55 0.49
C ILE A 81 -20.54 11.31 -0.05
N LEU A 82 -21.25 10.40 -0.74
CA LEU A 82 -20.63 9.19 -1.29
C LEU A 82 -19.63 9.48 -2.41
N PHE A 83 -19.93 10.47 -3.26
CA PHE A 83 -19.01 10.91 -4.30
C PHE A 83 -17.68 11.38 -3.69
N SER A 84 -17.73 12.35 -2.78
CA SER A 84 -16.53 12.89 -2.12
C SER A 84 -15.76 11.84 -1.31
N ARG A 85 -16.48 10.92 -0.66
CA ARG A 85 -15.92 9.78 0.08
C ARG A 85 -15.12 8.84 -0.82
N THR A 86 -15.63 8.55 -2.02
CA THR A 86 -14.94 7.68 -2.98
C THR A 86 -13.61 8.27 -3.40
N PHE A 87 -13.55 9.59 -3.63
CA PHE A 87 -12.31 10.31 -3.88
C PHE A 87 -11.36 10.29 -2.68
N ALA A 88 -11.86 10.47 -1.46
CA ALA A 88 -11.04 10.44 -0.26
C ALA A 88 -10.39 9.06 -0.04
N PHE A 89 -11.13 7.96 -0.22
CA PHE A 89 -10.57 6.60 -0.13
C PHE A 89 -9.50 6.32 -1.19
N ALA A 90 -9.76 6.70 -2.43
CA ALA A 90 -8.77 6.54 -3.50
C ALA A 90 -7.51 7.38 -3.26
N GLY A 91 -7.69 8.62 -2.79
CA GLY A 91 -6.59 9.50 -2.40
C GLY A 91 -5.73 8.89 -1.28
N LEU A 92 -6.36 8.39 -0.22
CA LEU A 92 -5.67 7.73 0.90
C LEU A 92 -4.92 6.47 0.44
N GLY A 93 -5.53 5.66 -0.43
CA GLY A 93 -4.88 4.47 -0.99
C GLY A 93 -3.65 4.82 -1.83
N ILE A 94 -3.72 5.88 -2.64
CA ILE A 94 -2.57 6.33 -3.45
C ILE A 94 -1.49 6.96 -2.57
N LEU A 95 -1.89 7.72 -1.55
CA LEU A 95 -0.96 8.24 -0.55
C LEU A 95 -0.23 7.09 0.15
N PHE A 96 -0.92 5.99 0.47
CA PHE A 96 -0.33 4.79 1.04
C PHE A 96 0.70 4.16 0.08
N LEU A 97 0.31 3.93 -1.18
CA LEU A 97 1.19 3.30 -2.17
C LEU A 97 2.46 4.10 -2.48
N VAL A 98 2.38 5.43 -2.48
CA VAL A 98 3.50 6.30 -2.87
C VAL A 98 4.29 6.82 -1.67
N GLY A 99 3.63 7.00 -0.53
CA GLY A 99 4.21 7.59 0.66
C GLY A 99 4.87 6.59 1.61
N ILE A 100 4.57 5.29 1.47
CA ILE A 100 5.06 4.26 2.39
C ILE A 100 5.92 3.24 1.64
N ASP A 101 7.13 3.02 2.16
CA ASP A 101 7.97 1.90 1.76
C ASP A 101 7.57 0.64 2.56
N LEU A 102 7.23 -0.44 1.84
CA LEU A 102 6.74 -1.68 2.43
C LEU A 102 7.83 -2.37 3.27
N GLU A 103 9.08 -2.32 2.83
CA GLU A 103 10.20 -2.92 3.57
C GLU A 103 10.38 -2.23 4.93
N GLU A 104 10.42 -0.90 4.94
CA GLU A 104 10.48 -0.12 6.19
C GLU A 104 9.29 -0.40 7.09
N LEU A 105 8.08 -0.52 6.53
CA LEU A 105 6.87 -0.83 7.30
C LEU A 105 6.97 -2.21 7.95
N LEU A 106 7.40 -3.23 7.20
CA LEU A 106 7.53 -4.61 7.67
C LEU A 106 8.59 -4.73 8.77
N LEU A 107 9.75 -4.10 8.59
CA LEU A 107 10.81 -4.05 9.62
C LEU A 107 10.32 -3.32 10.88
N LYS A 108 9.52 -2.26 10.72
CA LYS A 108 8.88 -1.60 11.85
C LYS A 108 7.84 -2.44 12.57
N CYS A 109 7.07 -3.25 11.84
CA CYS A 109 6.15 -4.21 12.43
C CYS A 109 6.90 -5.31 13.22
N GLU A 110 8.07 -5.75 12.76
CA GLU A 110 8.95 -6.66 13.52
C GLU A 110 9.31 -6.07 14.88
N GLU A 111 9.74 -4.81 14.92
CA GLU A 111 10.08 -4.11 16.16
C GLU A 111 8.88 -3.95 17.12
N MET A 112 7.66 -3.90 16.59
CA MET A 112 6.41 -3.81 17.37
C MET A 112 5.94 -5.17 17.93
N GLY A 113 6.63 -6.27 17.61
CA GLY A 113 6.34 -7.61 18.14
C GLY A 113 5.73 -8.57 17.12
N MET A 114 5.75 -8.26 15.83
CA MET A 114 5.32 -9.20 14.80
C MET A 114 6.26 -10.41 14.70
N PRO A 115 5.76 -11.64 14.45
CA PRO A 115 6.63 -12.82 14.31
C PRO A 115 7.66 -12.63 13.19
N LYS A 116 8.94 -12.82 13.51
CA LYS A 116 10.05 -12.63 12.58
C LYS A 116 9.90 -13.46 11.30
N ASN A 117 9.48 -14.72 11.43
CA ASN A 117 9.27 -15.62 10.30
C ASN A 117 8.22 -15.08 9.32
N PHE A 118 7.19 -14.38 9.83
CA PHE A 118 6.17 -13.76 9.00
C PHE A 118 6.72 -12.53 8.26
N VAL A 119 7.38 -11.63 8.98
CA VAL A 119 7.97 -10.40 8.41
C VAL A 119 8.98 -10.75 7.32
N TYR A 120 9.94 -11.61 7.63
CA TYR A 120 10.95 -12.03 6.66
C TYR A 120 10.33 -12.85 5.54
N GLY A 121 9.34 -13.70 5.81
CA GLY A 121 8.63 -14.43 4.76
C GLY A 121 8.06 -13.50 3.69
N ILE A 122 7.41 -12.40 4.09
CA ILE A 122 6.90 -11.39 3.13
C ILE A 122 8.06 -10.66 2.46
N LEU A 123 9.07 -10.23 3.22
CA LEU A 123 10.20 -9.47 2.67
C LEU A 123 10.93 -10.25 1.58
N VAL A 124 11.12 -11.55 1.79
CA VAL A 124 11.71 -12.48 0.82
C VAL A 124 10.87 -12.55 -0.44
N VAL A 125 9.56 -12.77 -0.29
CA VAL A 125 8.66 -12.88 -1.44
C VAL A 125 8.63 -11.59 -2.24
N VAL A 126 8.50 -10.43 -1.60
CA VAL A 126 8.46 -9.12 -2.26
C VAL A 126 9.72 -8.88 -3.09
N ASN A 127 10.89 -9.20 -2.55
CA ASN A 127 12.16 -9.07 -3.26
C ASN A 127 12.36 -10.14 -4.35
N ALA A 128 11.73 -11.32 -4.20
CA ALA A 128 11.81 -12.42 -5.15
C ALA A 128 10.90 -12.27 -6.37
N VAL A 129 9.75 -11.59 -6.23
CA VAL A 129 8.75 -11.48 -7.31
C VAL A 129 9.36 -11.01 -8.64
N PRO A 130 10.19 -9.94 -8.70
CA PRO A 130 10.77 -9.50 -9.96
C PRO A 130 11.64 -10.55 -10.64
N GLU A 131 12.42 -11.30 -9.86
CA GLU A 131 13.29 -12.37 -10.38
C GLU A 131 12.46 -13.53 -10.92
N ILE A 132 11.42 -13.95 -10.19
CA ILE A 132 10.47 -14.98 -10.63
C ILE A 132 9.79 -14.56 -11.93
N LEU A 133 9.30 -13.31 -12.02
CA LEU A 133 8.66 -12.80 -13.24
C LEU A 133 9.62 -12.84 -14.44
N ARG A 134 10.91 -12.54 -14.22
CA ARG A 134 11.92 -12.59 -15.27
C ARG A 134 12.17 -14.02 -15.75
N GLU A 135 12.37 -14.97 -14.83
CA GLU A 135 12.57 -16.39 -15.17
C GLU A 135 11.33 -16.98 -15.88
N VAL A 136 10.13 -16.57 -15.48
CA VAL A 136 8.88 -16.95 -16.16
C VAL A 136 8.84 -16.40 -17.60
N SER A 137 9.25 -15.15 -17.81
CA SER A 137 9.30 -14.56 -19.15
C SER A 137 10.31 -15.27 -20.07
N GLU A 138 11.48 -15.63 -19.53
CA GLU A 138 12.51 -16.40 -20.26
C GLU A 138 11.98 -17.80 -20.66
N ILE A 139 11.21 -18.46 -19.79
CA ILE A 139 10.56 -19.74 -20.09
C ILE A 139 9.47 -19.61 -21.16
N GLU A 140 8.74 -18.49 -21.16
CA GLU A 140 7.72 -18.20 -22.16
C GLU A 140 8.34 -18.01 -23.54
N GLU A 141 9.40 -17.21 -23.63
CA GLU A 141 10.19 -16.99 -24.85
C GLU A 141 10.80 -18.30 -25.37
N ALA A 142 11.42 -19.10 -24.49
CA ALA A 142 11.97 -20.40 -24.87
C ALA A 142 10.89 -21.38 -25.36
N SER A 143 9.67 -21.31 -24.80
CA SER A 143 8.53 -22.11 -25.27
C SER A 143 8.07 -21.67 -26.66
N LEU A 144 8.07 -20.35 -26.91
CA LEU A 144 7.74 -19.77 -28.20
C LEU A 144 8.74 -20.21 -29.28
N LEU A 145 10.04 -20.23 -28.97
CA LEU A 145 11.09 -20.77 -29.86
C LEU A 145 10.89 -22.25 -30.21
N ARG A 146 10.25 -23.02 -29.33
CA ARG A 146 9.88 -24.43 -29.57
C ARG A 146 8.55 -24.58 -30.32
N GLY A 147 7.99 -23.49 -30.84
CA GLY A 147 6.68 -23.48 -31.51
C GLY A 147 5.49 -23.67 -30.57
N LYS A 148 5.70 -23.65 -29.24
CA LYS A 148 4.65 -23.81 -28.23
C LYS A 148 4.30 -22.47 -27.63
N LYS A 149 3.32 -21.78 -28.21
CA LYS A 149 2.79 -20.54 -27.66
C LYS A 149 2.06 -20.81 -26.35
N LEU A 150 2.53 -20.20 -25.28
CA LEU A 150 1.87 -20.24 -23.99
C LEU A 150 0.87 -19.09 -23.93
N HIS A 151 -0.39 -19.42 -23.69
CA HIS A 151 -1.41 -18.42 -23.40
C HIS A 151 -1.64 -18.36 -21.90
N PHE A 152 -2.02 -17.19 -21.38
CA PHE A 152 -2.30 -17.02 -19.95
C PHE A 152 -3.45 -17.91 -19.44
N TRP A 153 -4.33 -18.38 -20.33
CA TRP A 153 -5.40 -19.32 -20.03
C TRP A 153 -4.97 -20.79 -20.01
N SER A 154 -3.72 -21.10 -20.39
CA SER A 154 -3.22 -22.48 -20.42
C SER A 154 -2.78 -22.91 -19.03
N SER A 155 -3.30 -24.05 -18.55
CA SER A 155 -2.89 -24.68 -17.29
C SER A 155 -1.37 -24.90 -17.20
N LEU A 156 -0.71 -25.13 -18.33
CA LEU A 156 0.73 -25.37 -18.42
C LEU A 156 1.57 -24.16 -17.97
N VAL A 157 1.07 -22.93 -18.15
CA VAL A 157 1.75 -21.71 -17.67
C VAL A 157 1.82 -21.72 -16.15
N TYR A 158 0.69 -21.97 -15.48
CA TYR A 158 0.63 -21.99 -14.02
C TYR A 158 1.52 -23.07 -13.42
N VAL A 159 1.55 -24.26 -14.02
CA VAL A 159 2.44 -25.34 -13.58
C VAL A 159 3.90 -24.91 -13.67
N LYS A 160 4.32 -24.28 -14.78
CA LYS A 160 5.69 -23.75 -14.92
C LYS A 160 6.01 -22.68 -13.88
N VAL A 161 5.10 -21.73 -13.64
CA VAL A 161 5.26 -20.69 -12.62
C VAL A 161 5.42 -21.30 -11.22
N ILE A 162 4.62 -22.31 -10.87
CA ILE A 162 4.73 -23.01 -9.58
C ILE A 162 6.09 -23.71 -9.45
N PHE A 163 6.57 -24.37 -10.50
CA PHE A 163 7.89 -25.00 -10.47
C PHE A 163 9.03 -23.98 -10.32
N VAL A 164 8.94 -22.84 -10.98
CA VAL A 164 9.90 -21.73 -10.82
C VAL A 164 9.86 -21.18 -9.38
N ALA A 165 8.68 -20.93 -8.83
CA ALA A 165 8.54 -20.47 -7.45
C ALA A 165 9.09 -21.52 -6.45
N TYR A 166 8.86 -22.81 -6.70
CA TYR A 166 9.40 -23.89 -5.89
C TYR A 166 10.93 -23.98 -5.96
N SER A 167 11.51 -23.86 -7.16
CA SER A 167 12.96 -23.86 -7.34
C SER A 167 13.59 -22.65 -6.66
N PHE A 168 12.96 -21.48 -6.78
CA PHE A 168 13.38 -20.26 -6.10
C PHE A 168 13.37 -20.44 -4.58
N LYS A 169 12.28 -20.98 -4.01
CA LYS A 169 12.19 -21.26 -2.57
C LYS A 169 13.38 -22.12 -2.11
N ASN A 170 13.67 -23.22 -2.82
CA ASN A 170 14.76 -24.12 -2.43
C ASN A 170 16.13 -23.42 -2.50
N ARG A 171 16.40 -22.69 -3.60
CA ARG A 171 17.64 -21.90 -3.76
C ARG A 171 17.80 -20.86 -2.65
N TYR A 172 16.70 -20.16 -2.31
CA TYR A 172 16.70 -19.16 -1.26
C TYR A 172 16.98 -19.77 0.12
N THR A 173 16.29 -20.86 0.47
CA THR A 173 16.50 -21.57 1.73
C THR A 173 17.93 -22.14 1.84
N GLU A 174 18.48 -22.69 0.77
CA GLU A 174 19.88 -23.15 0.72
C GLU A 174 20.88 -21.99 0.91
N ALA A 175 20.62 -20.84 0.28
CA ALA A 175 21.40 -19.63 0.49
C ALA A 175 21.32 -19.14 1.94
N MET A 176 20.14 -19.17 2.58
CA MET A 176 19.99 -18.81 4.00
C MET A 176 20.82 -19.73 4.91
N TYR A 177 20.70 -21.05 4.75
CA TYR A 177 21.44 -22.00 5.57
C TYR A 177 22.95 -21.91 5.36
N SER A 178 23.42 -21.66 4.13
CA SER A 178 24.85 -21.46 3.86
C SER A 178 25.41 -20.17 4.48
N HIS A 179 24.58 -19.16 4.70
CA HIS A 179 24.93 -17.95 5.45
C HIS A 179 24.78 -18.11 6.98
N GLY A 180 24.52 -19.33 7.47
CA GLY A 180 24.39 -19.61 8.90
C GLY A 180 23.08 -19.12 9.52
N TYR A 181 22.01 -19.05 8.72
CA TYR A 181 20.68 -18.71 9.22
C TYR A 181 20.17 -19.77 10.20
N ASP A 182 19.87 -19.33 11.43
CA ASP A 182 19.20 -20.11 12.46
C ASP A 182 17.80 -19.50 12.70
N GLU A 183 16.77 -20.36 12.70
CA GLU A 183 15.37 -19.97 12.89
C GLU A 183 15.10 -19.48 14.32
N ASP A 184 15.70 -20.12 15.32
CA ASP A 184 15.50 -19.84 16.74
C ASP A 184 16.58 -18.93 17.35
N GLY A 185 17.61 -18.61 16.57
CA GLY A 185 18.75 -17.80 17.01
C GLY A 185 18.40 -16.34 17.32
N THR A 186 19.04 -15.77 18.34
CA THR A 186 18.92 -14.34 18.67
C THR A 186 19.66 -13.48 17.63
N ARG A 187 18.92 -12.69 16.85
CA ARG A 187 19.49 -11.82 15.79
C ARG A 187 19.78 -10.40 16.26
N THR A 188 20.79 -9.78 15.65
CA THR A 188 21.10 -8.36 15.77
C THR A 188 20.62 -7.59 14.54
N HIS A 189 19.92 -6.47 14.73
CA HIS A 189 19.42 -5.65 13.63
C HIS A 189 20.55 -4.79 13.01
N TYR A 190 20.72 -4.90 11.70
CA TYR A 190 21.73 -4.13 10.94
C TYR A 190 21.37 -2.64 10.83
N GLU A 191 20.10 -2.35 10.51
CA GLU A 191 19.54 -1.00 10.54
C GLU A 191 18.49 -0.90 11.65
N ARG A 192 18.58 0.14 12.48
CA ARG A 192 17.52 0.47 13.43
C ARG A 192 16.76 1.66 12.88
N LEU A 193 15.48 1.44 12.58
CA LEU A 193 14.59 2.50 12.14
C LEU A 193 14.23 3.30 13.40
N VAL A 194 14.45 4.61 13.40
CA VAL A 194 14.07 5.46 14.54
C VAL A 194 12.97 6.39 14.08
N THR A 195 11.82 6.31 14.74
CA THR A 195 10.71 7.21 14.44
C THR A 195 10.87 8.48 15.27
N PRO A 196 11.10 9.65 14.66
CA PRO A 196 11.29 10.87 15.41
C PRO A 196 9.99 11.27 16.11
N ARG A 197 10.09 11.71 17.38
CA ARG A 197 8.93 12.14 18.20
C ARG A 197 8.13 13.27 17.55
N TRP A 198 8.81 14.15 16.82
CA TRP A 198 8.15 15.23 16.06
C TRP A 198 7.15 14.72 15.02
N SER A 199 7.39 13.56 14.41
CA SER A 199 6.46 12.99 13.44
C SER A 199 5.12 12.59 14.05
N TRP A 200 5.14 12.11 15.29
CA TRP A 200 3.93 11.81 16.04
C TRP A 200 3.17 13.08 16.41
N LEU A 201 3.89 14.13 16.79
CA LEU A 201 3.27 15.44 17.05
C LEU A 201 2.64 16.03 15.79
N ALA A 202 3.32 15.95 14.64
CA ALA A 202 2.77 16.40 13.36
C ALA A 202 1.51 15.61 12.96
N MET A 203 1.52 14.28 13.18
CA MET A 203 0.35 13.42 12.98
C MET A 203 -0.83 13.85 13.86
N CYS A 204 -0.60 14.01 15.17
CA CYS A 204 -1.63 14.45 16.12
C CYS A 204 -2.16 15.83 15.77
N LEU A 205 -1.28 16.78 15.43
CA LEU A 205 -1.67 18.13 15.03
C LEU A 205 -2.57 18.10 13.80
N TYR A 206 -2.20 17.34 12.77
CA TYR A 206 -3.00 17.21 11.56
C TYR A 206 -4.39 16.63 11.84
N PHE A 207 -4.48 15.60 12.69
CA PHE A 207 -5.73 14.99 13.11
C PHE A 207 -6.63 15.94 13.93
N VAL A 208 -6.03 16.79 14.76
CA VAL A 208 -6.78 17.82 15.51
C VAL A 208 -7.30 18.90 14.55
N VAL A 209 -6.49 19.33 13.58
CA VAL A 209 -6.91 20.31 12.57
C VAL A 209 -8.07 19.78 11.74
N SER A 210 -8.05 18.50 11.33
CA SER A 210 -9.17 17.91 10.58
C SER A 210 -10.46 17.85 11.42
N HIS A 211 -10.36 17.58 12.73
CA HIS A 211 -11.50 17.63 13.64
C HIS A 211 -12.08 19.03 13.84
N ILE A 212 -11.21 20.06 13.91
CA ILE A 212 -11.67 21.46 13.97
C ILE A 212 -12.43 21.83 12.68
N VAL A 213 -11.91 21.42 11.51
CA VAL A 213 -12.59 21.65 10.22
C VAL A 213 -13.97 20.97 10.20
N TRP A 214 -14.09 19.77 10.77
CA TRP A 214 -15.37 19.09 10.91
C TRP A 214 -16.34 19.83 11.85
N LEU A 215 -15.85 20.30 13.01
CA LEU A 215 -16.66 21.02 14.02
C LEU A 215 -17.21 22.36 13.52
N ILE A 216 -16.50 23.06 12.62
CA ILE A 216 -16.96 24.35 12.07
C ILE A 216 -18.26 24.20 11.24
N GLN A 217 -18.60 22.98 10.80
CA GLN A 217 -19.78 22.72 9.97
C GLN A 217 -20.93 22.00 10.69
N SER A 218 -20.72 21.46 11.90
CA SER A 218 -21.77 20.80 12.71
C SER A 218 -22.57 21.82 13.52
#